data_AF-A0A183P9W6-F1
#
_entry.id   AF-A0A183P9W6-F1
#
_cell.length_a   1.000
_cell.length_b   1.000
_cell.length_c   1.000
_cell.angle_alpha   90.00
_cell.angle_beta   90.00
_cell.angle_gamma   90.00
#
_symmetry.space_group_name_H-M   'P 1'
#
loop_
_entity.id
_entity.type
_entity.pdbx_description
1 polymer ?
#
loop_
_entity_poly.entity_id
_entity_poly.type
_entity_poly.pdbx_seq_one_letter_code
_entity_poly.pdbx_strand_id
1 'polypeptide(L)'
;MEDKWKGIKEALTSTCQEVLGLKKHHHKEWISIETLDKIKERKNKKTAINISRTRAEKVQARAEYIEVNKKVRKSIRADKKKYVEELATTAEKAARKGNMKQPYDTTKKLSGKYSKPERPVKDKEGNSGTDG
;
A
#
# COMPACT_ATOMS: atom_id res chain seq x y z
N MET A 1 10.61 -20.28 -28.62
CA MET A 1 9.15 -20.34 -28.37
C MET A 1 8.77 -19.45 -27.18
N GLU A 2 9.55 -19.44 -26.11
CA GLU A 2 9.38 -18.56 -24.93
C GLU A 2 9.40 -17.06 -25.29
N ASP A 3 10.26 -16.65 -26.23
CA ASP A 3 10.35 -15.24 -26.66
C ASP A 3 9.09 -14.75 -27.37
N LYS A 4 8.46 -15.61 -28.18
CA LYS A 4 7.18 -15.29 -28.84
C LYS A 4 6.06 -15.12 -27.81
N TRP A 5 6.02 -15.99 -26.80
CA TRP A 5 5.04 -15.91 -25.72
C TRP A 5 5.24 -14.66 -24.85
N LYS A 6 6.50 -14.31 -24.59
CA LYS A 6 6.86 -13.08 -23.87
C LYS A 6 6.40 -11.84 -24.65
N GLY A 7 6.65 -11.77 -25.95
CA GLY A 7 6.22 -10.67 -26.81
C GLY A 7 4.69 -10.49 -26.83
N ILE A 8 3.93 -11.58 -26.91
CA ILE A 8 2.45 -11.54 -26.87
C ILE A 8 1.97 -10.99 -25.53
N LYS A 9 2.56 -11.45 -24.42
CA LYS A 9 2.20 -11.01 -23.07
C LYS A 9 2.52 -9.52 -22.86
N GLU A 10 3.65 -9.06 -23.37
CA GLU A 10 4.07 -7.66 -23.30
C GLU A 10 3.14 -6.76 -24.13
N ALA A 11 2.84 -7.14 -25.37
CA ALA A 11 1.93 -6.40 -26.24
C ALA A 11 0.54 -6.26 -25.61
N LEU A 12 -0.03 -7.36 -25.11
CA LEU A 12 -1.33 -7.35 -24.44
C LEU A 12 -1.31 -6.46 -23.19
N THR A 13 -0.26 -6.56 -22.38
CA THR A 13 -0.12 -5.74 -21.16
C THR A 13 0.01 -4.25 -21.51
N SER A 14 0.74 -3.91 -22.57
CA SER A 14 0.92 -2.53 -23.03
C SER A 14 -0.39 -1.92 -23.52
N THR A 15 -1.15 -2.62 -24.36
CA THR A 15 -2.44 -2.14 -24.85
C THR A 15 -3.44 -1.95 -23.72
N CYS A 16 -3.49 -2.87 -22.74
CA CYS A 16 -4.33 -2.71 -21.57
C CYS A 16 -3.92 -1.50 -20.72
N GLN A 17 -2.62 -1.23 -20.55
CA GLN A 17 -2.14 -0.06 -19.81
C GLN A 17 -2.45 1.26 -20.53
N GLU A 18 -2.39 1.28 -21.85
CA GLU A 18 -2.70 2.45 -22.66
C GLU A 18 -4.20 2.80 -22.61
N VAL A 19 -5.07 1.79 -22.76
CA VAL A 19 -6.52 1.99 -22.80
C VAL A 19 -7.10 2.24 -21.40
N LEU A 20 -6.69 1.47 -20.40
CA LEU A 20 -7.27 1.51 -19.05
C LEU A 20 -6.48 2.40 -18.09
N GLY A 21 -5.27 2.81 -18.47
CA GLY A 21 -4.31 3.45 -17.58
C GLY A 21 -3.73 2.47 -16.55
N LEU A 22 -2.59 2.82 -15.98
CA LEU A 22 -2.11 2.15 -14.77
C LEU A 22 -2.97 2.58 -13.58
N LYS A 23 -3.50 1.60 -12.84
CA LYS A 23 -4.08 1.87 -11.52
C LYS A 23 -2.98 2.50 -10.68
N LYS A 24 -3.10 3.80 -10.39
CA LYS A 24 -2.17 4.50 -9.51
C LYS A 24 -2.20 3.76 -8.19
N HIS A 25 -1.13 3.00 -7.93
CA HIS A 25 -0.86 2.53 -6.59
C HIS A 25 -0.53 3.78 -5.80
N HIS A 26 -1.56 4.36 -5.19
CA HIS A 26 -1.37 5.31 -4.12
C HIS A 26 -0.64 4.52 -3.03
N HIS A 27 0.69 4.58 -3.05
CA HIS A 27 1.42 4.28 -1.86
C HIS A 27 0.84 5.17 -0.79
N LYS A 28 0.53 4.55 0.34
CA LYS A 28 0.18 5.30 1.52
C LYS A 28 1.35 6.25 1.76
N GLU A 29 1.13 7.55 1.56
CA GLU A 29 2.16 8.61 1.63
C GLU A 29 3.01 8.53 2.90
N TRP A 30 2.47 7.89 3.95
CA TRP A 30 3.11 7.74 5.24
C TRP A 30 4.15 6.63 5.34
N ILE A 31 4.22 5.66 4.41
CA ILE A 31 5.18 4.56 4.52
C ILE A 31 6.56 5.03 4.04
N SER A 32 7.57 4.92 4.91
CA SER A 32 8.94 5.30 4.59
C SER A 32 9.63 4.27 3.69
N ILE A 33 10.65 4.72 2.95
CA ILE A 33 11.52 3.85 2.14
C ILE A 33 12.20 2.80 3.03
N GLU A 34 12.67 3.20 4.22
CA GLU A 34 13.28 2.30 5.19
C GLU A 34 12.32 1.16 5.61
N THR A 35 11.03 1.47 5.81
CA THR A 35 10.02 0.43 6.09
C THR A 35 9.79 -0.49 4.88
N LEU A 36 9.84 0.03 3.66
CA LEU A 36 9.74 -0.79 2.44
C LEU A 36 10.91 -1.77 2.33
N ASP A 37 12.13 -1.35 2.64
CA ASP A 37 13.31 -2.21 2.65
C ASP A 37 13.19 -3.34 3.69
N LYS A 38 12.72 -3.02 4.91
CA LYS A 38 12.44 -4.03 5.94
C LYS A 38 11.36 -5.02 5.50
N ILE A 39 10.35 -4.58 4.75
CA ILE A 39 9.33 -5.47 4.17
C ILE A 39 9.95 -6.42 3.15
N LYS A 40 10.88 -5.93 2.31
CA LYS A 40 11.62 -6.75 1.36
C LYS A 40 12.49 -7.79 2.08
N GLU A 41 13.21 -7.38 3.12
CA GLU A 41 13.99 -8.27 3.99
C GLU A 41 13.11 -9.38 4.60
N ARG A 42 11.95 -9.02 5.14
CA ARG A 42 10.97 -9.98 5.68
C ARG A 42 10.53 -11.00 4.62
N LYS A 43 10.32 -10.58 3.38
CA LYS A 43 9.96 -11.50 2.27
C LYS A 43 11.09 -12.50 2.01
N ASN A 44 12.35 -12.04 2.02
CA ASN A 44 13.51 -12.92 1.85
C ASN A 44 13.65 -13.92 3.01
N LYS A 45 13.40 -13.50 4.25
CA LYS A 45 13.37 -14.44 5.39
C LYS A 45 12.23 -15.46 5.26
N LYS A 46 11.09 -15.07 4.68
CA LYS A 46 9.99 -16.00 4.39
C LYS A 46 10.38 -17.03 3.33
N THR A 47 11.10 -16.64 2.29
CA THR A 47 11.59 -17.60 1.28
C THR A 47 12.61 -18.56 1.88
N ALA A 48 13.49 -18.11 2.76
CA ALA A 48 14.42 -18.97 3.50
C ALA A 48 13.71 -20.10 4.28
N ILE A 49 12.57 -19.82 4.91
CA ILE A 49 11.74 -20.84 5.59
C ILE A 49 11.14 -21.85 4.61
N ASN A 50 10.77 -21.41 3.41
CA ASN A 50 10.16 -22.27 2.41
C ASN A 50 11.17 -23.24 1.78
N ILE A 51 12.43 -22.82 1.65
CA ILE A 51 13.51 -23.64 1.08
C ILE A 51 14.23 -24.53 2.10
N SER A 52 14.10 -24.26 3.42
CA SER A 52 14.79 -25.02 4.48
C SER A 52 14.45 -26.51 4.40
N ARG A 53 15.46 -27.38 4.43
CA ARG A 53 15.30 -28.83 4.24
C ARG A 53 15.20 -29.57 5.57
N THR A 54 16.03 -29.20 6.54
CA THR A 54 16.06 -29.88 7.84
C THR A 54 15.17 -29.18 8.87
N ARG A 55 14.75 -29.93 9.90
CA ARG A 55 13.92 -29.38 10.99
C ARG A 55 14.64 -28.25 11.75
N ALA A 56 15.94 -28.40 11.97
CA ALA A 56 16.77 -27.41 12.66
C ALA A 56 16.85 -26.09 11.88
N GLU A 57 17.18 -26.14 10.59
CA GLU A 57 17.19 -24.96 9.70
C GLU A 57 15.85 -24.24 9.69
N LYS A 58 14.74 -25.00 9.66
CA LYS A 58 13.40 -24.43 9.65
C LYS A 58 13.07 -23.70 10.95
N VAL A 59 13.55 -24.20 12.09
CA VAL A 59 13.39 -23.53 13.39
C VAL A 59 14.18 -22.23 13.43
N GLN A 60 15.45 -22.25 12.99
CA GLN A 60 16.28 -21.05 12.93
C GLN A 60 15.71 -19.99 11.98
N ALA A 61 15.35 -20.37 10.75
CA ALA A 61 14.76 -19.45 9.77
C ALA A 61 13.43 -18.86 10.27
N ARG A 62 12.63 -19.63 11.00
CA ARG A 62 11.40 -19.14 11.65
C ARG A 62 11.70 -18.11 12.75
N ALA A 63 12.71 -18.35 13.58
CA ALA A 63 13.12 -17.40 14.62
C ALA A 63 13.56 -16.06 14.00
N GLU A 64 14.40 -16.10 12.97
CA GLU A 64 14.83 -14.90 12.25
C GLU A 64 13.66 -14.13 11.61
N TYR A 65 12.72 -14.84 10.97
CA TYR A 65 11.54 -14.22 10.40
C TYR A 65 10.66 -13.54 11.46
N ILE A 66 10.52 -14.13 12.64
CA ILE A 66 9.73 -13.54 13.75
C ILE A 66 10.35 -12.21 14.17
N GLU A 67 11.67 -12.15 14.35
CA GLU A 67 12.38 -10.93 14.72
C GLU A 67 12.27 -9.84 13.64
N VAL A 68 12.50 -10.18 12.37
CA VAL A 68 12.34 -9.23 11.26
C VAL A 68 10.89 -8.75 11.13
N ASN A 69 9.91 -9.65 11.27
CA ASN A 69 8.50 -9.27 11.21
C ASN A 69 8.11 -8.35 12.38
N LYS A 70 8.68 -8.53 13.57
CA LYS A 70 8.51 -7.62 14.71
C LYS A 70 9.07 -6.23 14.40
N LYS A 71 10.25 -6.14 13.79
CA LYS A 71 10.85 -4.86 13.35
C LYS A 71 9.97 -4.16 12.32
N VAL A 72 9.46 -4.87 11.32
CA VAL A 72 8.53 -4.33 10.31
C VAL A 72 7.27 -3.78 10.97
N ARG A 73 6.65 -4.51 11.92
CA ARG A 73 5.45 -4.02 12.63
C ARG A 73 5.74 -2.75 13.43
N LYS A 74 6.92 -2.66 14.05
CA LYS A 74 7.36 -1.46 14.78
C LYS A 74 7.58 -0.28 13.83
N SER A 75 8.26 -0.46 12.70
CA SER A 75 8.53 0.64 11.75
C SER A 75 7.25 1.16 11.12
N ILE A 76 6.32 0.28 10.72
CA ILE A 76 4.99 0.65 10.22
C ILE A 76 4.23 1.50 11.25
N ARG A 77 4.31 1.16 12.54
CA ARG A 77 3.66 1.95 13.60
C ARG A 77 4.32 3.32 13.77
N ALA A 78 5.65 3.38 13.72
CA ALA A 78 6.41 4.62 13.84
C ALA A 78 6.12 5.56 12.66
N ASP A 79 6.17 5.06 11.43
CA ASP A 79 5.84 5.79 10.21
C ASP A 79 4.43 6.39 10.28
N LYS A 80 3.44 5.58 10.69
CA LYS A 80 2.06 6.05 10.85
C LYS A 80 1.94 7.15 11.91
N LYS A 81 2.63 6.98 13.05
CA LYS A 81 2.63 7.98 14.13
C LYS A 81 3.23 9.30 13.64
N LYS A 82 4.40 9.25 13.01
CA LYS A 82 5.09 10.41 12.45
C LYS A 82 4.21 11.17 11.46
N TYR A 83 3.56 10.47 10.54
CA TYR A 83 2.65 11.09 9.58
C TYR A 83 1.47 11.80 10.23
N VAL A 84 0.86 11.19 11.26
CA VAL A 84 -0.25 11.82 12.00
C VAL A 84 0.24 13.07 12.74
N GLU A 85 1.43 13.03 13.35
CA GLU A 85 2.04 14.17 14.03
C GLU A 85 2.37 15.32 13.07
N GLU A 86 2.92 15.02 11.89
CA GLU A 86 3.19 16.02 10.84
C GLU A 86 1.91 16.70 10.34
N LEU A 87 0.83 15.92 10.16
CA LEU A 87 -0.47 16.47 9.81
C LEU A 87 -1.05 17.36 10.91
N ALA A 88 -0.99 16.90 12.17
CA ALA A 88 -1.49 17.67 13.31
C ALA A 88 -0.73 18.99 13.50
N THR A 89 0.60 18.96 13.43
CA THR A 89 1.44 20.16 13.56
C THR A 89 1.22 21.14 12.41
N THR A 90 0.96 20.65 11.19
CA THR A 90 0.61 21.50 10.04
C THR A 90 -0.75 22.17 10.24
N ALA A 91 -1.76 21.41 10.69
CA ALA A 91 -3.08 21.96 11.00
C ALA A 91 -3.02 23.03 12.10
N GLU A 92 -2.26 22.78 13.18
CA GLU A 92 -2.08 23.73 14.26
C GLU A 92 -1.44 25.05 13.78
N LYS A 93 -0.37 24.95 12.98
CA LYS A 93 0.28 26.12 12.38
C LYS A 93 -0.67 26.91 11.47
N ALA A 94 -1.51 26.23 10.70
CA ALA A 94 -2.50 26.87 9.83
C ALA A 94 -3.58 27.61 10.64
N ALA A 95 -4.08 26.99 11.72
CA ALA A 95 -5.05 27.61 12.63
C ALA A 95 -4.48 28.87 13.29
N ARG A 96 -3.23 28.82 13.78
CA ARG A 96 -2.53 29.99 14.35
C ARG A 96 -2.38 31.15 13.36
N LYS A 97 -2.30 30.86 12.06
CA LYS A 97 -2.25 31.86 10.97
C LYS A 97 -3.63 32.34 10.49
N GLY A 98 -4.72 31.90 11.13
CA GLY A 98 -6.09 32.26 10.76
C GLY A 98 -6.67 31.46 9.58
N ASN A 99 -5.99 30.43 9.08
CA ASN A 99 -6.51 29.58 8.01
C ASN A 99 -7.35 28.44 8.59
N MET A 100 -8.65 28.67 8.73
CA MET A 100 -9.60 27.71 9.31
C MET A 100 -9.95 26.52 8.39
N LYS A 101 -9.69 26.62 7.08
CA LYS A 101 -10.01 25.57 6.10
C LYS A 101 -9.07 24.36 6.22
N GLN A 102 -7.78 24.62 6.38
CA GLN A 102 -6.73 23.58 6.46
C GLN A 102 -6.95 22.59 7.62
N PRO A 103 -7.18 23.02 8.88
CA PRO A 103 -7.48 22.11 9.98
C PRO A 103 -8.66 21.19 9.73
N TYR A 104 -9.72 21.69 9.08
CA TYR A 104 -10.89 20.89 8.71
C TYR A 104 -10.54 19.81 7.68
N ASP A 105 -9.84 20.18 6.61
CA ASP A 105 -9.41 19.25 5.57
C ASP A 105 -8.45 18.18 6.14
N THR A 106 -7.52 18.55 7.02
CA THR A 106 -6.63 17.61 7.71
C THR A 106 -7.40 16.67 8.63
N THR A 107 -8.38 17.17 9.39
CA THR A 107 -9.24 16.33 10.25
C THR A 107 -10.08 15.36 9.42
N LYS A 108 -10.56 15.80 8.26
CA LYS A 108 -11.26 14.94 7.28
C LYS A 108 -10.33 13.84 6.73
N LYS A 109 -9.06 14.15 6.47
CA LYS A 109 -8.03 13.17 6.03
C LYS A 109 -7.69 12.16 7.15
N LEU A 110 -7.57 12.61 8.40
CA LEU A 110 -7.24 11.77 9.56
C LEU A 110 -8.38 10.87 10.02
N SER A 111 -9.61 11.41 10.04
CA SER A 111 -10.81 10.66 10.45
C SER A 111 -11.12 9.49 9.53
N GLY A 112 -10.54 9.44 8.33
CA GLY A 112 -10.66 8.32 7.41
C GLY A 112 -12.12 7.95 7.18
N LYS A 113 -13.04 8.95 7.20
CA LYS A 113 -14.46 8.72 6.91
C LYS A 113 -14.49 7.92 5.62
N TYR A 114 -14.97 6.68 5.74
CA TYR A 114 -14.96 5.68 4.69
C TYR A 114 -15.89 6.19 3.58
N SER A 115 -15.35 7.00 2.67
CA SER A 115 -16.02 7.27 1.42
C SER A 115 -15.91 5.96 0.65
N LYS A 116 -16.95 5.13 0.72
CA LYS A 116 -17.15 4.09 -0.29
C LYS A 116 -16.89 4.78 -1.64
N PRO A 117 -15.97 4.30 -2.49
CA PRO A 117 -16.09 4.66 -3.89
C PRO A 117 -17.37 3.94 -4.35
N GLU A 118 -18.49 4.65 -4.34
CA GLU A 118 -19.69 4.21 -5.02
C GLU A 118 -19.34 4.24 -6.52
N ARG A 119 -18.92 3.08 -7.03
CA ARG A 119 -18.82 2.84 -8.46
C ARG A 119 -19.75 1.69 -8.78
N PRO A 120 -20.98 1.97 -9.22
CA PRO A 120 -21.66 1.04 -10.10
C PRO A 120 -20.77 0.90 -11.34
N VAL A 121 -20.32 -0.30 -11.64
CA VAL A 121 -19.78 -0.61 -12.97
C VAL A 121 -20.96 -0.50 -13.91
N LYS A 122 -20.93 0.51 -14.80
CA LYS A 122 -21.91 0.65 -15.88
C LYS A 122 -21.52 -0.29 -17.02
N ASP A 123 -22.51 -0.88 -17.68
CA ASP A 123 -22.33 -1.56 -18.96
C ASP A 123 -22.02 -0.55 -20.08
N LYS A 124 -21.82 -1.04 -21.31
CA LYS A 124 -21.49 -0.20 -22.48
C LYS A 124 -22.63 0.71 -22.91
N GLU A 125 -23.82 0.54 -22.36
CA GLU A 125 -25.05 1.28 -22.68
C GLU A 125 -25.41 2.31 -21.59
N GLY A 126 -24.67 2.33 -20.48
CA GLY A 126 -24.76 3.37 -19.45
C GLY A 126 -25.74 3.06 -18.32
N ASN A 127 -26.31 1.86 -18.26
CA ASN A 127 -27.28 1.48 -17.23
C ASN A 127 -26.58 0.93 -15.99
N SER A 128 -27.05 1.37 -14.82
CA SER A 128 -26.71 0.77 -13.52
C SER A 128 -27.83 -0.18 -13.14
N GLY A 129 -27.57 -1.49 -13.19
CA GLY A 129 -28.53 -2.50 -12.75
C GLY A 129 -28.90 -2.28 -11.27
N THR A 130 -30.11 -1.78 -11.04
CA THR A 130 -30.79 -1.83 -9.76
C THR A 130 -31.71 -3.05 -9.81
N ASP A 131 -31.35 -4.13 -9.12
CA ASP A 131 -32.33 -5.15 -8.74
C ASP A 131 -32.99 -4.72 -7.41
N GLY A 132 -34.32 -4.76 -7.40
CA GLY A 132 -35.18 -4.44 -6.25
C GLY A 132 -35.31 -5.57 -5.25
#